data_AF-A0A4R2HQ41-F1
#
_entry.id   AF-A0A4R2HQ41-F1
#
_cell.length_a   1.000
_cell.length_b   1.000
_cell.length_c   1.000
_cell.angle_alpha   90.00
_cell.angle_beta   90.00
_cell.angle_gamma   90.00
#
_symmetry.space_group_name_H-M   'P 1'
#
loop_
_entity.id
_entity.type
_entity.pdbx_description
1 polymer ?
#
loop_
_entity_poly.entity_id
_entity_poly.type
_entity_poly.pdbx_seq_one_letter_code
_entity_poly.pdbx_strand_id
1 'polypeptide(L)'
;MDAHEKLIVTSLSKHATEAPSDDDLLAAVHQRLQRRRTGRTIGAAVLACAVVATAITATHSLTNELRTDPEVARPAAPDAGWRWESYKTVQVQVPVNWTQYVSGPAPCTGISGGSSSSNPVVGRFNGWLRPSSHVCEDAVLPADRRLQYLWFNDVQAPGVKQYDAGWTEETRLVAGVKISVLTQDDALRRRILDSARPITGTDYYGCSPTDSGPRGTGLDPADRIASASICEYWENTLVAGSVLNGSPAAKLALLLATSPPGAPAEWSKGCSQPDQRTFVVTLHGRTESYPVRVTMAYCYADHTFPTDDGSTQRRTGYETLDLIRQGTHKQHQPSDLFDAPRLTPSPR
;
A
#
# COMPACT_ATOMS: atom_id res chain seq x y z
N MET A 1 -21.42 -6.82 -44.77
CA MET A 1 -21.92 -6.34 -43.47
C MET A 1 -23.30 -6.96 -43.26
N ASP A 2 -23.38 -7.89 -42.31
CA ASP A 2 -24.60 -8.63 -41.99
C ASP A 2 -25.67 -7.70 -41.37
N ALA A 3 -26.95 -8.04 -41.51
CA ALA A 3 -28.06 -7.28 -40.95
C ALA A 3 -27.96 -7.18 -39.41
N HIS A 4 -27.43 -8.22 -38.76
CA HIS A 4 -27.17 -8.22 -37.31
C HIS A 4 -26.05 -7.26 -36.91
N GLU A 5 -24.99 -7.16 -37.72
CA GLU A 5 -23.88 -6.24 -37.49
C GLU A 5 -24.35 -4.77 -37.61
N LYS A 6 -25.23 -4.47 -38.57
CA LYS A 6 -25.86 -3.13 -38.69
C LYS A 6 -26.71 -2.76 -37.49
N LEU A 7 -27.47 -3.71 -36.93
CA LEU A 7 -28.30 -3.50 -35.75
C LEU A 7 -27.45 -3.21 -34.51
N ILE A 8 -26.35 -3.94 -34.32
CA ILE A 8 -25.43 -3.72 -33.19
C ILE A 8 -24.76 -2.35 -33.31
N VAL A 9 -24.23 -2.00 -34.49
CA VAL A 9 -23.58 -0.69 -34.70
C VAL A 9 -24.57 0.47 -34.50
N THR A 10 -25.81 0.31 -34.95
CA THR A 10 -26.85 1.34 -34.80
C THR A 10 -27.30 1.47 -33.34
N SER A 11 -27.43 0.35 -32.62
CA SER A 11 -27.74 0.35 -31.19
C SER A 11 -26.63 0.99 -30.36
N LEU A 12 -25.36 0.70 -30.66
CA LEU A 12 -24.21 1.26 -29.94
C LEU A 12 -24.04 2.75 -30.25
N SER A 13 -24.21 3.16 -31.50
CA SER A 13 -24.15 4.58 -31.89
C SER A 13 -25.25 5.40 -31.21
N LYS A 14 -26.47 4.85 -31.14
CA LYS A 14 -27.59 5.49 -30.44
C LYS A 14 -27.31 5.67 -28.95
N HIS A 15 -26.75 4.66 -28.28
CA HIS A 15 -26.43 4.77 -26.85
C HIS A 15 -25.21 5.64 -26.58
N ALA A 16 -24.25 5.73 -27.50
CA ALA A 16 -23.09 6.63 -27.36
C ALA A 16 -23.52 8.11 -27.35
N THR A 17 -24.59 8.47 -28.09
CA THR A 17 -25.13 9.84 -28.08
C THR A 17 -26.02 10.17 -26.89
N GLU A 18 -26.46 9.15 -26.14
CA GLU A 18 -27.28 9.30 -24.91
C GLU A 18 -26.43 9.26 -23.63
N ALA A 19 -25.12 9.03 -23.74
CA ALA A 19 -24.21 9.08 -22.61
C ALA A 19 -24.12 10.53 -22.08
N PRO A 20 -24.35 10.76 -20.78
CA PRO A 20 -24.16 12.07 -20.18
C PRO A 20 -22.74 12.57 -20.43
N SER A 21 -22.58 13.88 -20.67
CA SER A 21 -21.24 14.46 -20.76
C SER A 21 -20.51 14.32 -19.42
N ASP A 22 -19.19 14.24 -19.44
CA ASP A 22 -18.38 14.16 -18.21
C ASP A 22 -18.65 15.35 -17.26
N ASP A 23 -19.01 16.51 -17.82
CA ASP A 23 -19.40 17.71 -17.09
C ASP A 23 -20.74 17.53 -16.34
N ASP A 24 -21.71 16.82 -16.93
CA ASP A 24 -23.01 16.53 -16.30
C ASP A 24 -22.86 15.55 -15.12
N LEU A 25 -21.92 14.59 -15.22
CA LEU A 25 -21.62 13.66 -14.14
C LEU A 25 -20.99 14.38 -12.94
N LEU A 26 -20.04 15.28 -13.18
CA LEU A 26 -19.43 16.11 -12.13
C LEU A 26 -20.46 17.05 -11.49
N ALA A 27 -21.32 17.68 -12.29
CA ALA A 27 -22.40 18.52 -11.79
C ALA A 27 -23.39 17.74 -10.92
N ALA A 28 -23.81 16.54 -11.34
CA ALA A 28 -24.71 15.69 -10.57
C ALA A 28 -24.10 15.22 -9.24
N VAL A 29 -22.80 14.89 -9.22
CA VAL A 29 -22.07 14.53 -8.00
C VAL A 29 -21.98 15.74 -7.05
N HIS A 30 -21.64 16.93 -7.56
CA HIS A 30 -21.56 18.16 -6.77
C HIS A 30 -22.93 18.55 -6.18
N GLN A 31 -24.00 18.42 -6.95
CA GLN A 31 -25.37 18.71 -6.49
C GLN A 31 -25.81 17.73 -5.37
N ARG A 32 -25.44 16.45 -5.47
CA ARG A 32 -25.71 15.44 -4.43
C ARG A 32 -24.93 15.71 -3.14
N LEU A 33 -23.67 16.15 -3.26
CA LEU A 33 -22.84 16.52 -2.12
C LEU A 33 -23.31 17.80 -1.43
N GLN A 34 -23.75 18.81 -2.19
CA GLN A 34 -24.33 20.04 -1.64
C GLN A 34 -25.61 19.77 -0.84
N ARG A 35 -26.54 18.95 -1.37
CA ARG A 35 -27.78 18.58 -0.63
C ARG A 35 -27.49 17.90 0.72
N ARG A 36 -26.43 17.07 0.80
CA ARG A 36 -26.04 16.44 2.08
C ARG A 36 -25.47 17.42 3.09
N ARG A 37 -24.82 18.49 2.63
CA ARG A 37 -24.27 19.53 3.52
C ARG A 37 -25.34 20.49 4.03
N THR A 38 -26.30 20.89 3.20
CA THR A 38 -27.37 21.81 3.59
C THR A 38 -28.45 21.16 4.47
N GLY A 39 -28.61 19.84 4.42
CA GLY A 39 -29.52 19.12 5.31
C GLY A 39 -29.09 19.03 6.78
N ARG A 40 -27.83 19.38 7.11
CA ARG A 40 -27.30 19.30 8.49
C ARG A 40 -27.31 20.62 9.26
N THR A 41 -27.70 21.74 8.64
CA THR A 41 -27.60 23.08 9.26
C THR A 41 -28.93 23.68 9.71
N ILE A 42 -30.06 22.98 9.54
CA ILE A 42 -31.41 23.53 9.87
C ILE A 42 -31.91 23.10 11.28
N GLY A 43 -31.15 22.30 12.03
CA GLY A 43 -31.54 21.77 13.34
C GLY A 43 -30.89 22.44 14.57
N ALA A 44 -30.47 23.71 14.52
CA ALA A 44 -29.74 24.35 15.63
C ALA A 44 -30.19 25.79 15.96
N ALA A 45 -31.47 26.13 15.73
CA ALA A 45 -31.94 27.51 15.90
C ALA A 45 -33.26 27.64 16.68
N VAL A 46 -33.50 26.87 17.74
CA VAL A 46 -34.52 27.21 18.76
C VAL A 46 -34.11 26.59 20.11
N LEU A 47 -33.26 27.26 20.89
CA LEU A 47 -33.14 27.15 22.37
C LEU A 47 -31.94 27.98 22.83
N ALA A 48 -32.03 29.30 22.68
CA ALA A 48 -31.09 30.24 23.29
C ALA A 48 -31.91 31.36 23.92
N CYS A 49 -32.17 31.28 25.23
CA CYS A 49 -32.49 32.46 26.07
C CYS A 49 -32.62 32.20 27.59
N ALA A 50 -32.03 31.14 28.16
CA ALA A 50 -31.88 31.07 29.62
C ALA A 50 -30.59 30.34 29.99
N VAL A 51 -29.90 30.85 31.02
CA VAL A 51 -28.66 30.34 31.64
C VAL A 51 -27.35 30.87 31.04
N VAL A 52 -27.06 32.16 31.31
CA VAL A 52 -25.76 32.81 31.03
C VAL A 52 -24.90 32.99 32.31
N ALA A 53 -25.24 32.37 33.44
CA ALA A 53 -24.54 32.64 34.71
C ALA A 53 -23.72 31.48 35.33
N THR A 54 -23.68 30.29 34.73
CA THR A 54 -22.93 29.12 35.27
C THR A 54 -21.90 28.52 34.29
N ALA A 55 -21.47 29.28 33.26
CA ALA A 55 -20.75 28.72 32.11
C ALA A 55 -19.22 28.89 32.13
N ILE A 56 -18.58 29.40 33.18
CA ILE A 56 -17.13 29.69 33.15
C ILE A 56 -16.26 28.61 33.84
N THR A 57 -16.82 27.74 34.69
CA THR A 57 -16.05 26.65 35.33
C THR A 57 -16.29 25.25 34.72
N ALA A 58 -17.20 25.10 33.76
CA ALA A 58 -17.53 23.80 33.14
C ALA A 58 -16.96 23.60 31.72
N THR A 59 -16.31 24.61 31.13
CA THR A 59 -15.78 24.54 29.77
C THR A 59 -14.47 23.76 29.62
N HIS A 60 -13.80 23.41 30.73
CA HIS A 60 -12.59 22.57 30.69
C HIS A 60 -12.87 21.06 30.84
N SER A 61 -14.08 20.63 31.20
CA SER A 61 -14.41 19.20 31.34
C SER A 61 -15.17 18.63 30.14
N LEU A 62 -15.82 19.45 29.31
CA LEU A 62 -16.64 18.98 28.18
C LEU A 62 -15.88 18.81 26.87
N THR A 63 -14.61 19.22 26.77
CA THR A 63 -13.78 18.99 25.58
C THR A 63 -13.11 17.61 25.55
N ASN A 64 -13.14 16.84 26.65
CA ASN A 64 -12.56 15.49 26.70
C ASN A 64 -13.57 14.35 26.48
N GLU A 65 -14.89 14.58 26.54
CA GLU A 65 -15.87 13.47 26.53
C GLU A 65 -16.70 13.31 25.23
N LEU A 66 -16.52 14.15 24.20
CA LEU A 66 -17.41 14.14 23.01
C LEU A 66 -16.71 13.87 21.67
N ARG A 67 -15.50 13.33 21.67
CA ARG A 67 -14.93 12.73 20.46
C ARG A 67 -15.17 11.23 20.43
N THR A 68 -16.44 10.84 20.32
CA THR A 68 -16.81 9.50 19.83
C THR A 68 -16.63 9.47 18.32
N ASP A 69 -15.40 9.66 17.85
CA ASP A 69 -15.06 9.16 16.52
C ASP A 69 -15.26 7.64 16.62
N PRO A 70 -16.09 7.01 15.76
CA PRO A 70 -16.35 5.58 15.85
C PRO A 70 -15.01 4.86 15.81
N GLU A 71 -14.71 4.10 16.86
CA GLU A 71 -13.50 3.29 16.93
C GLU A 71 -13.50 2.40 15.69
N VAL A 72 -12.58 2.67 14.76
CA VAL A 72 -12.44 1.88 13.55
C VAL A 72 -11.93 0.52 14.02
N ALA A 73 -12.85 -0.43 14.13
CA ALA A 73 -12.55 -1.76 14.63
C ALA A 73 -11.35 -2.32 13.88
N ARG A 74 -10.29 -2.65 14.64
CA ARG A 74 -9.09 -3.24 14.07
C ARG A 74 -9.49 -4.51 13.31
N PRO A 75 -8.95 -4.72 12.10
CA PRO A 75 -8.96 -6.01 11.42
C PRO A 75 -8.82 -7.20 12.38
N ALA A 76 -9.75 -8.17 12.27
CA ALA A 76 -9.60 -9.44 12.98
C ALA A 76 -8.23 -10.08 12.68
N ALA A 77 -7.71 -10.82 13.66
CA ALA A 77 -6.49 -11.61 13.51
C ALA A 77 -6.58 -12.53 12.28
N PRO A 78 -5.46 -12.76 11.57
CA PRO A 78 -5.47 -13.69 10.46
C PRO A 78 -5.78 -15.11 10.95
N ASP A 79 -6.34 -15.92 10.06
CA ASP A 79 -6.59 -17.32 10.36
C ASP A 79 -5.27 -18.07 10.62
N ALA A 80 -5.34 -19.22 11.31
CA ALA A 80 -4.16 -20.05 11.53
C ALA A 80 -3.51 -20.48 10.20
N GLY A 81 -2.22 -20.17 10.02
CA GLY A 81 -1.48 -20.43 8.78
C GLY A 81 -1.65 -19.34 7.70
N TRP A 82 -2.30 -18.23 8.03
CA TRP A 82 -2.53 -17.09 7.14
C TRP A 82 -1.90 -15.81 7.71
N ARG A 83 -1.74 -14.82 6.84
CA ARG A 83 -1.28 -13.48 7.20
C ARG A 83 -1.92 -12.44 6.29
N TRP A 84 -2.00 -11.20 6.76
CA TRP A 84 -2.50 -10.09 5.97
C TRP A 84 -1.43 -9.59 4.99
N GLU A 85 -1.86 -9.26 3.79
CA GLU A 85 -1.15 -8.47 2.78
C GLU A 85 -1.92 -7.19 2.53
N SER A 86 -1.21 -6.08 2.42
CA SER A 86 -1.80 -4.76 2.20
C SER A 86 -1.25 -4.14 0.95
N TYR A 87 -2.09 -3.40 0.23
CA TYR A 87 -1.71 -2.65 -0.95
C TYR A 87 -2.72 -1.54 -1.23
N LYS A 88 -2.25 -0.29 -1.36
CA LYS A 88 -3.06 0.92 -1.53
C LYS A 88 -4.20 0.97 -0.50
N THR A 89 -5.43 0.74 -0.95
CA THR A 89 -6.68 0.86 -0.19
C THR A 89 -7.28 -0.49 0.19
N VAL A 90 -6.58 -1.61 -0.03
CA VAL A 90 -7.09 -2.95 0.20
C VAL A 90 -6.11 -3.81 1.01
N GLN A 91 -6.67 -4.74 1.77
CA GLN A 91 -5.92 -5.81 2.44
C GLN A 91 -6.59 -7.16 2.20
N VAL A 92 -5.81 -8.23 2.15
CA VAL A 92 -6.24 -9.59 1.84
C VAL A 92 -5.42 -10.61 2.64
N GLN A 93 -6.00 -11.74 3.03
CA GLN A 93 -5.24 -12.81 3.66
C GLN A 93 -4.60 -13.71 2.59
N VAL A 94 -3.35 -14.11 2.85
CA VAL A 94 -2.64 -15.14 2.08
C VAL A 94 -2.02 -16.19 3.00
N PRO A 95 -1.76 -17.40 2.51
CA PRO A 95 -1.00 -18.38 3.26
C PRO A 95 0.40 -17.87 3.65
N VAL A 96 0.85 -18.22 4.86
CA VAL A 96 2.16 -17.73 5.38
C VAL A 96 3.36 -18.18 4.55
N ASN A 97 3.24 -19.27 3.80
CA ASN A 97 4.30 -19.79 2.92
C ASN A 97 4.41 -19.06 1.57
N TRP A 98 3.53 -18.10 1.27
CA TRP A 98 3.62 -17.25 0.08
C TRP A 98 4.61 -16.12 0.36
N THR A 99 5.91 -16.42 0.28
CA THR A 99 6.99 -15.50 0.69
C THR A 99 7.80 -14.93 -0.48
N GLN A 100 7.41 -15.23 -1.72
CA GLN A 100 8.06 -14.70 -2.90
C GLN A 100 7.34 -13.42 -3.35
N TYR A 101 8.08 -12.32 -3.42
CA TYR A 101 7.54 -11.00 -3.72
C TYR A 101 8.11 -10.45 -5.02
N VAL A 102 7.23 -9.96 -5.89
CA VAL A 102 7.62 -9.41 -7.20
C VAL A 102 6.92 -8.07 -7.44
N SER A 103 7.56 -7.19 -8.20
CA SER A 103 6.96 -5.94 -8.69
C SER A 103 6.72 -6.02 -10.18
N GLY A 104 5.71 -5.32 -10.69
CA GLY A 104 5.46 -5.21 -12.14
C GLY A 104 4.15 -5.86 -12.60
N PRO A 105 3.87 -5.84 -13.91
CA PRO A 105 2.67 -6.47 -14.47
C PRO A 105 2.74 -8.00 -14.35
N ALA A 106 1.59 -8.61 -14.06
CA ALA A 106 1.41 -10.06 -14.16
C ALA A 106 1.21 -10.47 -15.62
N PRO A 107 1.57 -11.71 -16.00
CA PRO A 107 2.45 -12.65 -15.29
C PRO A 107 3.95 -12.44 -15.57
N CYS A 108 4.33 -11.46 -16.38
CA CYS A 108 5.66 -11.45 -17.00
C CYS A 108 6.83 -11.01 -16.11
N THR A 109 6.59 -10.45 -14.92
CA THR A 109 7.69 -9.89 -14.11
C THR A 109 8.22 -10.88 -13.09
N GLY A 110 9.48 -11.30 -13.24
CA GLY A 110 10.21 -12.10 -12.25
C GLY A 110 9.79 -13.58 -12.11
N ILE A 111 8.84 -14.05 -12.92
CA ILE A 111 8.43 -15.47 -12.98
C ILE A 111 9.21 -16.23 -14.08
N SER A 112 9.75 -15.52 -15.06
CA SER A 112 10.40 -16.10 -16.26
C SER A 112 11.88 -16.48 -16.08
N GLY A 113 12.49 -16.15 -14.95
CA GLY A 113 13.93 -16.31 -14.69
C GLY A 113 14.35 -17.69 -14.19
N GLY A 114 13.94 -18.78 -14.85
CA GLY A 114 14.57 -20.13 -14.76
C GLY A 114 14.61 -20.83 -13.39
N SER A 115 14.15 -20.21 -12.31
CA SER A 115 14.05 -20.81 -11.00
C SER A 115 12.84 -21.75 -10.99
N SER A 116 13.09 -23.05 -10.94
CA SER A 116 12.12 -24.13 -10.71
C SER A 116 11.40 -24.04 -9.36
N SER A 117 11.43 -22.90 -8.68
CA SER A 117 10.71 -22.68 -7.45
C SER A 117 9.21 -22.69 -7.75
N SER A 118 8.55 -23.79 -7.42
CA SER A 118 7.09 -23.91 -7.35
C SER A 118 6.45 -23.04 -6.25
N ASN A 119 7.17 -22.01 -5.79
CA ASN A 119 6.77 -21.18 -4.67
C ASN A 119 5.70 -20.19 -5.15
N PRO A 120 4.58 -20.08 -4.44
CA PRO A 120 3.57 -19.09 -4.76
C PRO A 120 4.08 -17.66 -4.59
N VAL A 121 3.54 -16.76 -5.42
CA VAL A 121 4.04 -15.39 -5.56
C VAL A 121 3.00 -14.35 -5.13
N VAL A 122 3.46 -13.30 -4.45
CA VAL A 122 2.68 -12.08 -4.21
C VAL A 122 3.26 -10.94 -5.05
N GLY A 123 2.55 -10.56 -6.10
CA GLY A 123 2.93 -9.50 -7.03
C GLY A 123 2.25 -8.17 -6.75
N ARG A 124 2.95 -7.06 -7.06
CA ARG A 124 2.43 -5.70 -6.91
C ARG A 124 2.73 -4.86 -8.15
N PHE A 125 1.70 -4.34 -8.80
CA PHE A 125 1.88 -3.38 -9.88
C PHE A 125 1.70 -1.94 -9.38
N ASN A 126 2.80 -1.32 -8.95
CA ASN A 126 2.85 0.04 -8.41
C ASN A 126 3.12 1.12 -9.45
N GLY A 127 3.23 0.81 -10.74
CA GLY A 127 3.42 1.81 -11.79
C GLY A 127 4.83 2.40 -11.88
N TRP A 128 5.76 1.96 -11.02
CA TRP A 128 7.17 2.29 -11.10
C TRP A 128 7.77 1.83 -12.44
N LEU A 129 7.47 0.60 -12.84
CA LEU A 129 7.84 0.14 -14.17
C LEU A 129 6.96 0.85 -15.20
N ARG A 130 7.59 1.66 -16.07
CA ARG A 130 6.88 2.32 -17.17
C ARG A 130 6.08 1.27 -17.95
N PRO A 131 4.79 1.48 -18.22
CA PRO A 131 3.97 0.50 -18.93
C PRO A 131 4.57 0.06 -20.28
N SER A 132 5.30 0.96 -20.94
CA SER A 132 5.92 0.70 -22.24
C SER A 132 7.15 -0.23 -22.19
N SER A 133 7.78 -0.43 -21.03
CA SER A 133 9.00 -1.26 -20.94
C SER A 133 8.71 -2.72 -20.63
N HIS A 134 7.46 -3.07 -20.32
CA HIS A 134 7.07 -4.43 -19.91
C HIS A 134 5.76 -4.81 -20.60
N VAL A 135 5.84 -5.11 -21.90
CA VAL A 135 4.71 -5.73 -22.61
C VAL A 135 4.73 -7.21 -22.26
N CYS A 136 3.70 -7.65 -21.55
CA CYS A 136 3.48 -9.08 -21.36
C CYS A 136 2.72 -9.59 -22.59
N GLU A 137 3.43 -10.29 -23.49
CA GLU A 137 2.82 -10.85 -24.69
C GLU A 137 1.81 -11.95 -24.34
N ASP A 138 2.11 -12.70 -23.27
CA ASP A 138 1.27 -13.78 -22.78
C ASP A 138 0.23 -13.29 -21.76
N ALA A 139 -1.05 -13.61 -22.00
CA ALA A 139 -2.10 -13.38 -20.99
C ALA A 139 -1.90 -14.25 -19.74
N VAL A 140 -1.24 -15.42 -19.88
CA VAL A 140 -0.85 -16.34 -18.81
C VAL A 140 0.38 -17.13 -19.28
N LEU A 141 1.30 -17.48 -18.37
CA LEU A 141 2.45 -18.33 -18.73
C LEU A 141 1.99 -19.73 -19.22
N PRO A 142 2.81 -20.47 -19.98
CA PRO A 142 2.56 -21.88 -20.26
C PRO A 142 2.42 -22.72 -18.98
N ALA A 143 1.59 -23.77 -19.01
CA ALA A 143 1.19 -24.52 -17.81
C ALA A 143 2.36 -25.12 -17.00
N ASP A 144 3.44 -25.54 -17.68
CA ASP A 144 4.66 -26.07 -17.08
C ASP A 144 5.53 -25.01 -16.38
N ARG A 145 5.25 -23.72 -16.63
CA ARG A 145 5.91 -22.56 -16.02
C ARG A 145 4.98 -21.70 -15.16
N ARG A 146 3.71 -22.09 -15.01
CA ARG A 146 2.75 -21.36 -14.18
C ARG A 146 3.06 -21.54 -12.70
N LEU A 147 2.95 -20.45 -11.96
CA LEU A 147 3.00 -20.43 -10.50
C LEU A 147 1.66 -19.94 -9.96
N GLN A 148 1.30 -20.40 -8.76
CA GLN A 148 0.21 -19.80 -8.03
C GLN A 148 0.57 -18.37 -7.67
N TYR A 149 -0.35 -17.42 -7.82
CA TYR A 149 -0.09 -16.05 -7.42
C TYR A 149 -1.31 -15.32 -6.88
N LEU A 150 -1.00 -14.26 -6.15
CA LEU A 150 -1.86 -13.14 -5.80
C LEU A 150 -1.21 -11.91 -6.43
N TRP A 151 -1.96 -11.12 -7.18
CA TRP A 151 -1.44 -9.92 -7.80
C TRP A 151 -2.30 -8.71 -7.46
N PHE A 152 -1.66 -7.69 -6.88
CA PHE A 152 -2.29 -6.41 -6.61
C PHE A 152 -2.14 -5.44 -7.78
N ASN A 153 -3.25 -4.78 -8.08
CA ASN A 153 -3.41 -3.85 -9.19
C ASN A 153 -3.01 -4.45 -10.53
N ASP A 154 -3.35 -5.72 -10.73
CA ASP A 154 -3.06 -6.45 -11.95
C ASP A 154 -3.58 -5.72 -13.20
N VAL A 155 -2.96 -5.93 -14.36
CA VAL A 155 -3.40 -5.39 -15.65
C VAL A 155 -4.61 -6.12 -16.20
N GLN A 156 -4.86 -7.35 -15.75
CA GLN A 156 -6.01 -8.17 -16.15
C GLN A 156 -7.36 -7.50 -15.86
N ALA A 157 -8.35 -7.75 -16.72
CA ALA A 157 -9.73 -7.30 -16.51
C ALA A 157 -10.41 -8.13 -15.40
N PRO A 158 -11.32 -7.53 -14.59
CA PRO A 158 -12.14 -8.28 -13.64
C PRO A 158 -12.93 -9.42 -14.29
N GLY A 159 -13.08 -10.53 -13.58
CA GLY A 159 -13.78 -11.72 -14.05
C GLY A 159 -13.05 -13.01 -13.69
N VAL A 160 -13.61 -14.14 -14.12
CA VAL A 160 -13.02 -15.47 -13.97
C VAL A 160 -12.55 -15.96 -15.34
N LYS A 161 -11.30 -16.40 -15.43
CA LYS A 161 -10.72 -17.00 -16.63
C LYS A 161 -10.21 -18.40 -16.29
N GLN A 162 -10.66 -19.36 -17.08
CA GLN A 162 -10.19 -20.74 -17.00
C GLN A 162 -9.09 -20.96 -18.03
N TYR A 163 -8.07 -21.69 -17.62
CA TYR A 163 -6.95 -22.08 -18.47
C TYR A 163 -6.80 -23.61 -18.46
N ASP A 164 -5.89 -24.12 -19.28
CA ASP A 164 -5.51 -25.52 -19.33
C ASP A 164 -4.96 -26.04 -17.99
N ALA A 165 -4.96 -27.37 -17.84
CA ALA A 165 -4.53 -28.09 -16.64
C ALA A 165 -5.22 -27.64 -15.33
N GLY A 166 -6.48 -27.19 -15.41
CA GLY A 166 -7.30 -26.84 -14.24
C GLY A 166 -6.92 -25.51 -13.58
N TRP A 167 -6.05 -24.71 -14.20
CA TRP A 167 -5.70 -23.39 -13.70
C TRP A 167 -6.86 -22.41 -13.89
N THR A 168 -7.13 -21.60 -12.86
CA THR A 168 -8.14 -20.53 -12.94
C THR A 168 -7.57 -19.25 -12.36
N GLU A 169 -7.68 -18.16 -13.12
CA GLU A 169 -7.50 -16.80 -12.62
C GLU A 169 -8.86 -16.19 -12.31
N GLU A 170 -8.96 -15.54 -11.16
CA GLU A 170 -10.09 -14.67 -10.85
C GLU A 170 -9.58 -13.30 -10.40
N THR A 171 -10.07 -12.26 -11.07
CA THR A 171 -9.76 -10.86 -10.78
C THR A 171 -10.99 -10.17 -10.22
N ARG A 172 -10.89 -9.57 -9.04
CA ARG A 172 -11.93 -8.73 -8.43
C ARG A 172 -11.47 -7.30 -8.25
N LEU A 173 -12.39 -6.35 -8.35
CA LEU A 173 -12.14 -4.95 -8.00
C LEU A 173 -12.60 -4.69 -6.56
N VAL A 174 -11.66 -4.40 -5.66
CA VAL A 174 -11.95 -4.12 -4.25
C VAL A 174 -11.32 -2.79 -3.87
N ALA A 175 -12.14 -1.84 -3.41
CA ALA A 175 -11.70 -0.49 -3.05
C ALA A 175 -10.88 0.25 -4.15
N GLY A 176 -11.19 -0.02 -5.43
CA GLY A 176 -10.47 0.56 -6.57
C GLY A 176 -9.16 -0.16 -6.95
N VAL A 177 -8.81 -1.25 -6.26
CA VAL A 177 -7.64 -2.09 -6.56
C VAL A 177 -8.09 -3.39 -7.20
N LYS A 178 -7.50 -3.76 -8.34
CA LYS A 178 -7.70 -5.08 -8.94
C LYS A 178 -6.88 -6.12 -8.18
N ILE A 179 -7.52 -7.20 -7.74
CA ILE A 179 -6.87 -8.31 -7.06
C ILE A 179 -7.08 -9.56 -7.91
N SER A 180 -6.01 -10.10 -8.46
CA SER A 180 -6.03 -11.35 -9.24
C SER A 180 -5.45 -12.49 -8.44
N VAL A 181 -6.09 -13.65 -8.50
CA VAL A 181 -5.54 -14.89 -7.94
C VAL A 181 -5.56 -15.98 -9.02
N LEU A 182 -4.38 -16.51 -9.36
CA LEU A 182 -4.22 -17.66 -10.25
C LEU A 182 -3.82 -18.88 -9.42
N THR A 183 -4.60 -19.95 -9.51
CA THR A 183 -4.30 -21.24 -8.84
C THR A 183 -5.09 -22.39 -9.47
N GLN A 184 -4.65 -23.63 -9.22
CA GLN A 184 -5.41 -24.85 -9.53
C GLN A 184 -6.40 -25.23 -8.41
N ASP A 185 -6.30 -24.60 -7.24
CA ASP A 185 -7.15 -24.85 -6.07
C ASP A 185 -8.25 -23.79 -5.96
N ASP A 186 -9.47 -24.16 -6.34
CA ASP A 186 -10.64 -23.29 -6.32
C ASP A 186 -11.03 -22.83 -4.89
N ALA A 187 -10.81 -23.67 -3.88
CA ALA A 187 -11.09 -23.33 -2.49
C ALA A 187 -10.07 -22.30 -1.96
N LEU A 188 -8.80 -22.47 -2.30
CA LEU A 188 -7.75 -21.49 -2.02
C LEU A 188 -8.04 -20.14 -2.69
N ARG A 189 -8.42 -20.16 -3.99
CA ARG A 189 -8.76 -18.94 -4.75
C ARG A 189 -9.87 -18.15 -4.08
N ARG A 190 -10.99 -18.82 -3.79
CA ARG A 190 -12.15 -18.19 -3.13
C ARG A 190 -11.77 -17.66 -1.77
N ARG A 191 -11.04 -18.43 -0.94
CA ARG A 191 -10.65 -17.99 0.40
C ARG A 191 -9.79 -16.72 0.38
N ILE A 192 -8.81 -16.63 -0.52
CA ILE A 192 -8.00 -15.41 -0.68
C ILE A 192 -8.93 -14.26 -1.07
N LEU A 193 -9.71 -14.40 -2.15
CA LEU A 193 -10.54 -13.31 -2.67
C LEU A 193 -11.69 -12.89 -1.75
N ASP A 194 -12.25 -13.81 -0.96
CA ASP A 194 -13.33 -13.53 0.00
C ASP A 194 -12.80 -12.83 1.26
N SER A 195 -11.50 -12.97 1.56
CA SER A 195 -10.85 -12.23 2.64
C SER A 195 -10.49 -10.79 2.27
N ALA A 196 -10.54 -10.45 0.97
CA ALA A 196 -10.17 -9.13 0.48
C ALA A 196 -11.16 -8.06 0.92
N ARG A 197 -10.66 -7.00 1.55
CA ARG A 197 -11.51 -5.92 2.06
C ARG A 197 -10.85 -4.55 2.01
N PRO A 198 -11.66 -3.47 1.90
CA PRO A 198 -11.15 -2.10 1.98
C PRO A 198 -10.44 -1.82 3.31
N ILE A 199 -9.45 -0.93 3.26
CA ILE A 199 -8.85 -0.30 4.43
C ILE A 199 -9.62 1.00 4.71
N THR A 200 -10.41 1.04 5.78
CA THR A 200 -11.26 2.18 6.16
C THR A 200 -10.61 3.17 7.13
N GLY A 201 -9.38 2.88 7.59
CA GLY A 201 -8.56 3.74 8.42
C GLY A 201 -7.11 3.29 8.35
N THR A 202 -6.80 2.20 9.03
CA THR A 202 -5.52 1.49 8.91
C THR A 202 -5.73 0.02 8.57
N ASP A 203 -4.74 -0.60 7.95
CA ASP A 203 -4.70 -2.04 7.76
C ASP A 203 -4.49 -2.79 9.09
N TYR A 204 -4.34 -4.12 9.01
CA TYR A 204 -4.04 -4.96 10.17
C TYR A 204 -2.77 -4.56 10.93
N TYR A 205 -1.76 -4.03 10.22
CA TYR A 205 -0.47 -3.64 10.77
C TYR A 205 -0.45 -2.19 11.30
N GLY A 206 -1.56 -1.44 11.15
CA GLY A 206 -1.62 -0.03 11.55
C GLY A 206 -1.19 0.95 10.44
N CYS A 207 -1.08 0.48 9.20
CA CYS A 207 -0.70 1.29 8.05
C CYS A 207 -1.91 1.96 7.42
N SER A 208 -1.86 3.29 7.27
CA SER A 208 -2.85 4.05 6.52
C SER A 208 -2.68 3.82 5.01
N PRO A 209 -3.74 3.94 4.18
CA PRO A 209 -3.61 3.88 2.72
C PRO A 209 -2.69 4.95 2.13
N THR A 210 -2.61 6.10 2.81
CA THR A 210 -1.77 7.23 2.42
C THR A 210 -0.78 7.60 3.52
N ASP A 211 0.42 7.95 3.09
CA ASP A 211 1.45 8.53 3.95
C ASP A 211 1.20 10.03 4.09
N SER A 212 1.06 10.47 5.33
CA SER A 212 0.74 11.84 5.71
C SER A 212 1.96 12.68 6.10
N GLY A 213 3.17 12.15 5.96
CA GLY A 213 4.38 12.82 6.43
C GLY A 213 4.83 12.36 7.82
N PRO A 214 5.96 12.90 8.31
CA PRO A 214 6.44 12.64 9.66
C PRO A 214 5.38 13.07 10.67
N ARG A 215 5.10 12.15 11.59
CA ARG A 215 4.29 12.35 12.78
C ARG A 215 5.16 11.80 13.90
N GLY A 216 5.22 12.48 15.04
CA GLY A 216 6.03 12.03 16.17
C GLY A 216 6.49 13.19 17.04
N THR A 217 6.92 12.85 18.25
CA THR A 217 7.40 13.77 19.29
C THR A 217 8.85 13.49 19.68
N GLY A 218 9.52 12.62 18.90
CA GLY A 218 10.85 12.08 19.22
C GLY A 218 10.82 10.66 19.73
N LEU A 219 11.80 9.85 19.34
CA LEU A 219 12.02 8.52 19.88
C LEU A 219 12.70 8.60 21.26
N ASP A 220 12.06 8.06 22.30
CA ASP A 220 12.71 7.88 23.61
C ASP A 220 13.63 6.65 23.57
N PRO A 221 14.96 6.81 23.64
CA PRO A 221 15.90 5.68 23.63
C PRO A 221 15.83 4.81 24.90
N ALA A 222 15.19 5.28 25.98
CA ALA A 222 15.07 4.55 27.22
C ALA A 222 13.86 3.60 27.25
N ASP A 223 12.84 3.82 26.40
CA ASP A 223 11.68 2.92 26.37
C ASP A 223 12.05 1.57 25.74
N ARG A 224 11.49 0.50 26.30
CA ARG A 224 11.73 -0.86 25.85
C ARG A 224 10.75 -1.21 24.74
N ILE A 225 11.24 -1.20 23.51
CA ILE A 225 10.46 -1.59 22.32
C ILE A 225 10.25 -3.11 22.27
N ALA A 226 8.99 -3.53 22.14
CA ALA A 226 8.60 -4.94 22.06
C ALA A 226 8.26 -5.39 20.63
N SER A 227 7.72 -4.49 19.82
CA SER A 227 7.36 -4.72 18.42
C SER A 227 7.49 -3.44 17.60
N ALA A 228 7.47 -3.57 16.28
CA ALA A 228 7.48 -2.46 15.36
C ALA A 228 6.56 -2.77 14.17
N SER A 229 5.60 -1.90 13.90
CA SER A 229 4.84 -1.93 12.64
C SER A 229 5.61 -1.19 11.55
N ILE A 230 5.66 -1.76 10.35
CA ILE A 230 6.39 -1.19 9.21
C ILE A 230 5.42 -1.00 8.05
N CYS A 231 5.34 0.22 7.56
CA CYS A 231 4.49 0.60 6.44
C CYS A 231 5.36 1.14 5.30
N GLU A 232 5.41 0.44 4.17
CA GLU A 232 6.11 0.88 2.97
C GLU A 232 5.17 1.68 2.08
N TYR A 233 5.63 2.84 1.61
CA TYR A 233 4.93 3.73 0.72
C TYR A 233 5.77 4.07 -0.50
N TRP A 234 5.08 4.28 -1.61
CA TRP A 234 5.62 4.83 -2.85
C TRP A 234 4.62 5.86 -3.39
N GLU A 235 5.11 7.04 -3.77
CA GLU A 235 4.26 8.18 -4.13
C GLU A 235 3.12 8.40 -3.11
N ASN A 236 3.49 8.35 -1.82
CA ASN A 236 2.59 8.48 -0.67
C ASN A 236 1.46 7.44 -0.59
N THR A 237 1.51 6.36 -1.37
CA THR A 237 0.49 5.31 -1.37
C THR A 237 1.05 4.02 -0.78
N LEU A 238 0.27 3.34 0.06
CA LEU A 238 0.67 2.10 0.73
C LEU A 238 1.05 1.03 -0.30
N VAL A 239 2.21 0.40 -0.11
CA VAL A 239 2.72 -0.70 -0.92
C VAL A 239 2.66 -2.01 -0.13
N ALA A 240 3.04 -1.99 1.14
CA ALA A 240 3.03 -3.15 2.00
C ALA A 240 3.01 -2.75 3.48
N GLY A 241 2.44 -3.61 4.33
CA GLY A 241 2.50 -3.51 5.79
C GLY A 241 3.08 -4.79 6.39
N SER A 242 3.84 -4.68 7.47
CA SER A 242 4.32 -5.83 8.24
C SER A 242 4.56 -5.49 9.72
N VAL A 243 4.94 -6.50 10.50
CA VAL A 243 5.32 -6.33 11.91
C VAL A 243 6.61 -7.09 12.21
N LEU A 244 7.51 -6.45 12.95
CA LEU A 244 8.64 -7.08 13.63
C LEU A 244 8.32 -7.23 15.12
N ASN A 245 8.73 -8.34 15.72
CA ASN A 245 8.50 -8.61 17.14
C ASN A 245 9.80 -9.03 17.82
N GLY A 246 9.92 -8.78 19.12
CA GLY A 246 11.03 -9.28 19.93
C GLY A 246 12.38 -8.66 19.56
N SER A 247 13.42 -9.49 19.51
CA SER A 247 14.81 -9.02 19.33
C SER A 247 15.05 -8.21 18.05
N PRO A 248 14.50 -8.58 16.87
CA PRO A 248 14.58 -7.74 15.67
C PRO A 248 14.00 -6.33 15.85
N ALA A 249 12.86 -6.19 16.52
CA ALA A 249 12.24 -4.88 16.77
C ALA A 249 13.08 -4.03 17.73
N ALA A 250 13.60 -4.64 18.81
CA ALA A 250 14.50 -3.97 19.75
C ALA A 250 15.81 -3.52 19.07
N LYS A 251 16.38 -4.36 18.19
CA LYS A 251 17.57 -4.02 17.40
C LYS A 251 17.28 -2.85 16.45
N LEU A 252 16.14 -2.87 15.75
CA LEU A 252 15.72 -1.78 14.87
C LEU A 252 15.59 -0.46 15.63
N ALA A 253 14.93 -0.48 16.79
CA ALA A 253 14.80 0.70 17.65
C ALA A 253 16.14 1.28 18.08
N LEU A 254 17.08 0.42 18.51
CA LEU A 254 18.42 0.84 18.91
C LEU A 254 19.17 1.51 17.75
N LEU A 255 19.13 0.94 16.55
CA LEU A 255 19.80 1.51 15.38
C LEU A 255 19.21 2.88 14.99
N LEU A 256 17.89 3.04 15.07
CA LEU A 256 17.23 4.33 14.80
C LEU A 256 17.59 5.37 15.86
N ALA A 257 17.59 5.01 17.15
CA ALA A 257 17.91 5.92 18.25
C ALA A 257 19.38 6.37 18.23
N THR A 258 20.30 5.47 17.86
CA THR A 258 21.75 5.74 17.83
C THR A 258 22.23 6.32 16.50
N SER A 259 21.36 6.43 15.51
CA SER A 259 21.69 7.08 14.23
C SER A 259 22.08 8.55 14.46
N PRO A 260 23.22 9.02 13.89
CA PRO A 260 23.68 10.39 14.12
C PRO A 260 22.69 11.40 13.55
N PRO A 261 22.48 12.55 14.24
CA PRO A 261 21.70 13.64 13.68
C PRO A 261 22.37 14.19 12.43
N GLY A 262 21.59 14.59 11.43
CA GLY A 262 22.14 15.15 10.20
C GLY A 262 21.09 15.36 9.12
N ALA A 263 21.32 16.37 8.29
CA ALA A 263 20.53 16.60 7.09
C ALA A 263 20.67 15.43 6.10
N PRO A 264 19.69 15.21 5.21
CA PRO A 264 19.83 14.22 4.13
C PRO A 264 21.14 14.38 3.36
N ALA A 265 21.73 13.26 2.96
CA ALA A 265 22.92 13.25 2.11
C ALA A 265 22.63 13.93 0.76
N GLU A 266 23.65 14.55 0.18
CA GLU A 266 23.56 15.04 -1.19
C GLU A 266 23.34 13.88 -2.16
N TRP A 267 22.63 14.18 -3.24
CA TRP A 267 22.42 13.22 -4.30
C TRP A 267 23.69 13.03 -5.12
N SER A 268 23.96 11.79 -5.50
CA SER A 268 24.97 11.44 -6.48
C SER A 268 24.72 12.19 -7.79
N LYS A 269 25.76 12.88 -8.28
CA LYS A 269 25.70 13.65 -9.53
C LYS A 269 25.25 12.76 -10.69
N GLY A 270 24.20 13.19 -11.39
CA GLY A 270 23.66 12.46 -12.55
C GLY A 270 22.57 11.42 -12.22
N CYS A 271 22.22 11.24 -10.95
CA CYS A 271 21.09 10.40 -10.56
C CYS A 271 19.76 11.14 -10.79
N SER A 272 18.89 10.65 -11.67
CA SER A 272 17.69 11.37 -12.15
C SER A 272 16.35 10.66 -11.90
N GLN A 273 16.35 9.48 -11.28
CA GLN A 273 15.12 8.75 -10.95
C GLN A 273 15.14 8.37 -9.46
N PRO A 274 14.53 9.19 -8.59
CA PRO A 274 14.40 8.83 -7.20
C PRO A 274 13.24 7.83 -7.12
N ASP A 275 13.57 6.55 -7.19
CA ASP A 275 12.64 5.47 -6.84
C ASP A 275 12.45 5.38 -5.33
N GLN A 276 12.14 6.53 -4.77
CA GLN A 276 12.14 6.80 -3.36
C GLN A 276 11.05 5.97 -2.70
N ARG A 277 11.48 5.17 -1.72
CA ARG A 277 10.59 4.49 -0.81
C ARG A 277 10.55 5.24 0.49
N THR A 278 9.36 5.37 1.04
CA THR A 278 9.21 5.81 2.42
C THR A 278 8.77 4.62 3.24
N PHE A 279 9.44 4.38 4.36
CA PHE A 279 8.99 3.47 5.39
C PHE A 279 8.54 4.30 6.60
N VAL A 280 7.35 4.06 7.10
CA VAL A 280 6.92 4.55 8.41
C VAL A 280 7.02 3.39 9.38
N VAL A 281 7.97 3.47 10.30
CA VAL A 281 8.23 2.47 11.34
C VAL A 281 7.62 2.98 12.63
N THR A 282 6.55 2.35 13.10
CA THR A 282 5.96 2.67 14.41
C THR A 282 6.52 1.71 15.44
N LEU A 283 7.42 2.19 16.28
CA LEU A 283 8.02 1.41 17.37
C LEU A 283 7.06 1.39 18.56
N HIS A 284 6.66 0.20 19.01
CA HIS A 284 5.72 0.05 20.12
C HIS A 284 6.48 -0.22 21.43
N GLY A 285 6.51 0.81 22.26
CA GLY A 285 7.03 0.77 23.62
C GLY A 285 5.98 0.27 24.61
N ARG A 286 6.24 0.48 25.92
CA ARG A 286 5.31 0.05 26.96
C ARG A 286 4.15 1.01 27.13
N THR A 287 4.43 2.30 27.01
CA THR A 287 3.48 3.38 27.30
C THR A 287 3.15 4.21 26.06
N GLU A 288 4.06 4.25 25.10
CA GLU A 288 3.93 5.10 23.92
C GLU A 288 4.34 4.35 22.65
N SER A 289 3.98 4.91 21.50
CA SER A 289 4.45 4.44 20.20
C SER A 289 5.16 5.57 19.46
N TYR A 290 6.30 5.24 18.86
CA TYR A 290 7.20 6.21 18.24
C TYR A 290 7.22 5.98 16.72
N PRO A 291 6.40 6.71 15.95
CA PRO A 291 6.52 6.76 14.49
C PRO A 291 7.86 7.39 14.07
N VAL A 292 8.62 6.65 13.26
CA VAL A 292 9.86 7.10 12.63
C VAL A 292 9.74 6.91 11.13
N ARG A 293 9.87 7.99 10.38
CA ARG A 293 9.92 7.96 8.92
C ARG A 293 11.34 7.65 8.47
N VAL A 294 11.51 6.71 7.55
CA VAL A 294 12.80 6.39 6.91
C VAL A 294 12.62 6.54 5.40
N THR A 295 13.44 7.38 4.77
CA THR A 295 13.35 7.62 3.33
C THR A 295 14.53 6.94 2.63
N MET A 296 14.23 5.94 1.83
CA MET A 296 15.21 5.21 1.04
C MET A 296 15.23 5.74 -0.39
N ALA A 297 16.38 6.21 -0.84
CA ALA A 297 16.65 6.48 -2.25
C ALA A 297 18.05 5.96 -2.60
N TYR A 298 18.19 5.31 -3.75
CA TYR A 298 19.48 4.78 -4.20
C TYR A 298 20.47 5.87 -4.62
N CYS A 299 19.99 7.11 -4.78
CA CYS A 299 20.80 8.25 -5.20
C CYS A 299 21.62 8.89 -4.08
N TYR A 300 21.54 8.46 -2.82
CA TYR A 300 22.35 9.07 -1.75
C TYR A 300 23.82 8.65 -1.86
N ALA A 301 24.72 9.64 -1.99
CA ALA A 301 26.13 9.42 -2.33
C ALA A 301 26.92 8.65 -1.25
N ASP A 302 26.51 8.75 0.01
CA ASP A 302 27.19 8.14 1.15
C ASP A 302 26.46 6.92 1.71
N HIS A 303 25.47 6.40 0.98
CA HIS A 303 24.73 5.20 1.33
C HIS A 303 24.02 5.25 2.69
N THR A 304 23.69 6.46 3.17
CA THR A 304 22.83 6.64 4.34
C THR A 304 21.46 7.16 3.93
N PHE A 305 20.49 6.95 4.81
CA PHE A 305 19.07 7.22 4.55
C PHE A 305 18.55 8.18 5.62
N PRO A 306 17.91 9.29 5.25
CA PRO A 306 17.38 10.21 6.23
C PRO A 306 16.21 9.56 6.98
N THR A 307 16.20 9.80 8.28
CA THR A 307 15.11 9.41 9.18
C THR A 307 14.58 10.62 9.92
N ASP A 308 13.28 10.64 10.21
CA ASP A 308 12.59 11.74 10.89
C ASP A 308 11.57 11.18 11.89
N ASP A 309 11.77 11.44 13.18
CA ASP A 309 10.88 11.03 14.27
C ASP A 309 9.93 12.15 14.75
N GLY A 310 9.82 13.24 13.95
CA GLY A 310 9.06 14.44 14.25
C GLY A 310 9.78 15.45 15.15
N SER A 311 10.88 15.06 15.79
CA SER A 311 11.72 15.94 16.62
C SER A 311 13.11 16.18 16.03
N THR A 312 13.70 15.13 15.47
CA THR A 312 15.12 15.08 15.10
C THR A 312 15.26 14.38 13.76
N GLN A 313 15.97 15.03 12.84
CA GLN A 313 16.41 14.39 11.61
C GLN A 313 17.76 13.69 11.83
N ARG A 314 17.81 12.41 11.48
CA ARG A 314 19.00 11.56 11.62
C ARG A 314 19.29 10.84 10.30
N ARG A 315 20.39 10.10 10.29
CA ARG A 315 20.83 9.32 9.13
C ARG A 315 21.12 7.89 9.54
N THR A 316 20.46 6.94 8.90
CA THR A 316 20.64 5.52 9.16
C THR A 316 21.40 4.83 8.02
N GLY A 317 22.09 3.73 8.33
CA GLY A 317 22.78 2.89 7.33
C GLY A 317 21.94 1.70 6.82
N TYR A 318 22.55 0.88 5.97
CA TYR A 318 21.94 -0.33 5.40
C TYR A 318 21.49 -1.36 6.43
N GLU A 319 22.17 -1.49 7.57
CA GLU A 319 21.77 -2.47 8.60
C GLU A 319 20.33 -2.25 9.09
N THR A 320 19.91 -0.99 9.24
CA THR A 320 18.53 -0.63 9.57
C THR A 320 17.58 -0.96 8.44
N LEU A 321 17.97 -0.65 7.19
CA LEU A 321 17.15 -1.02 6.03
C LEU A 321 17.01 -2.53 5.87
N ASP A 322 18.02 -3.33 6.20
CA ASP A 322 17.97 -4.79 6.11
C ASP A 322 16.97 -5.38 7.10
N LEU A 323 16.79 -4.75 8.27
CA LEU A 323 15.73 -5.10 9.22
C LEU A 323 14.35 -4.67 8.71
N ILE A 324 14.24 -3.47 8.14
CA ILE A 324 12.98 -2.96 7.59
C ILE A 324 12.53 -3.79 6.38
N ARG A 325 13.48 -4.18 5.52
CA ARG A 325 13.23 -4.86 4.24
C ARG A 325 13.14 -6.38 4.39
N GLN A 326 12.65 -6.89 5.51
CA GLN A 326 12.39 -8.33 5.67
C GLN A 326 11.02 -8.71 5.14
N GLY A 327 10.83 -10.01 4.82
CA GLY A 327 9.54 -10.54 4.39
C GLY A 327 8.96 -9.79 3.18
N THR A 328 7.76 -9.22 3.33
CA THR A 328 7.03 -8.53 2.25
C THR A 328 7.72 -7.30 1.67
N HIS A 329 8.70 -6.74 2.38
CA HIS A 329 9.48 -5.60 1.93
C HIS A 329 10.73 -6.02 1.14
N LYS A 330 11.02 -7.34 1.07
CA LYS A 330 12.11 -7.92 0.30
C LYS A 330 11.61 -8.41 -1.06
N GLN A 331 11.76 -7.57 -2.08
CA GLN A 331 11.48 -8.00 -3.45
C GLN A 331 12.51 -9.04 -3.90
N HIS A 332 12.05 -10.13 -4.52
CA HIS A 332 12.90 -11.23 -5.00
C HIS A 332 13.50 -10.95 -6.38
N GLN A 333 13.03 -9.91 -7.06
CA GLN A 333 13.57 -9.55 -8.36
C GLN A 333 15.00 -9.01 -8.22
N PRO A 334 15.91 -9.40 -9.13
CA PRO A 334 17.27 -8.89 -9.15
C PRO A 334 17.24 -7.35 -9.17
N SER A 335 18.11 -6.73 -8.36
CA SER A 335 18.23 -5.28 -8.29
C SER A 335 18.63 -4.65 -9.63
N ASP A 336 19.01 -5.42 -10.63
CA ASP A 336 19.45 -5.00 -11.97
C ASP A 336 18.31 -4.51 -12.88
N LEU A 337 17.04 -4.70 -12.52
CA LEU A 337 15.94 -3.86 -13.05
C LEU A 337 15.91 -2.45 -12.40
N PHE A 338 16.70 -2.25 -11.35
CA PHE A 338 16.72 -1.07 -10.48
C PHE A 338 18.11 -0.41 -10.38
N ASP A 339 19.17 -1.06 -10.89
CA ASP A 339 20.47 -0.44 -11.08
C ASP A 339 20.33 0.45 -12.31
N ALA A 340 20.34 1.77 -12.10
CA ALA A 340 20.74 2.69 -13.16
C ALA A 340 22.03 2.11 -13.76
N PRO A 341 22.13 1.96 -15.10
CA PRO A 341 23.30 1.36 -15.72
C PRO A 341 24.52 1.98 -15.09
N ARG A 342 25.41 1.16 -14.49
CA ARG A 342 26.63 1.65 -13.82
C ARG A 342 27.27 2.64 -14.77
N LEU A 343 27.14 3.93 -14.45
CA LEU A 343 27.82 4.99 -15.18
C LEU A 343 29.27 4.90 -14.74
N THR A 344 30.00 3.88 -15.22
CA THR A 344 31.44 3.97 -15.27
C THR A 344 31.75 5.18 -16.14
N PRO A 345 32.39 6.24 -15.58
CA PRO A 345 32.86 7.32 -16.43
C PRO A 345 33.81 6.69 -17.44
N SER A 346 33.49 6.81 -18.72
CA SER A 346 34.42 6.44 -19.78
C SER A 346 35.70 7.25 -19.53
N PRO A 347 36.87 6.62 -19.33
CA PRO A 347 38.12 7.36 -19.36
C PRO A 347 38.21 8.05 -20.73
N ARG A 348 38.50 9.34 -20.72
CA ARG A 348 38.82 10.12 -21.93
C ARG A 348 40.31 10.03 -22.20
#